data_AF-A0A1F8MTA7-F1
#
_entry.id   AF-A0A1F8MTA7-F1
#
_cell.length_a   1.000
_cell.length_b   1.000
_cell.length_c   1.000
_cell.angle_alpha   90.00
_cell.angle_beta   90.00
_cell.angle_gamma   90.00
#
_symmetry.space_group_name_H-M   'P 1'
#
loop_
_entity.id
_entity.type
_entity.pdbx_description
1 polymer ?
#
loop_
_entity_poly.entity_id
_entity_poly.type
_entity_poly.pdbx_seq_one_letter_code
_entity_poly.pdbx_strand_id
1 'polypeptide(L)'
;MILVDSFEWDEIDRLYDRLKNIGDRNLNTVAEAGQRGAAHLRQAEIEAEAGTIIVPVNCSQQLYDVVAVTDARAGMDEVDKRVMHITLVHNPKRGEYFQRLGLGRV
;
A
#
# COMPACT_ATOMS: atom_id res chain seq x y z
N MET A 1 30.42 -7.88 5.23
CA MET A 1 29.48 -7.02 4.48
C MET A 1 28.69 -7.94 3.56
N ILE A 2 27.37 -7.93 3.68
CA ILE A 2 26.46 -8.71 2.83
C ILE A 2 25.77 -7.71 1.91
N LEU A 3 25.74 -8.00 0.62
CA LEU A 3 25.05 -7.21 -0.39
C LEU A 3 24.20 -8.15 -1.22
N VAL A 4 22.93 -7.77 -1.41
CA VAL A 4 21.95 -8.51 -2.18
C VAL A 4 21.14 -7.52 -2.98
N ASP A 5 20.97 -7.80 -4.27
CA ASP A 5 20.13 -7.00 -5.14
C ASP A 5 18.75 -7.66 -5.27
N SER A 6 17.71 -6.84 -5.36
CA SER A 6 16.32 -7.27 -5.57
C SER A 6 15.73 -6.39 -6.66
N PHE A 7 15.09 -7.01 -7.64
CA PHE A 7 14.67 -6.35 -8.87
C PHE A 7 13.17 -6.56 -9.12
N GLU A 8 12.50 -5.51 -9.58
CA GLU A 8 11.20 -5.58 -10.23
C GLU A 8 11.40 -5.25 -11.71
N TRP A 9 11.59 -6.29 -12.53
CA TRP A 9 12.00 -6.13 -13.92
C TRP A 9 10.93 -5.44 -14.76
N ASP A 10 9.63 -5.68 -14.49
CA ASP A 10 8.55 -5.08 -15.25
C ASP A 10 8.51 -3.55 -15.06
N GLU A 11 8.80 -3.07 -13.85
CA GLU A 11 8.86 -1.63 -13.57
C GLU A 11 10.16 -1.00 -14.09
N ILE A 12 11.28 -1.72 -14.08
CA ILE A 12 12.53 -1.27 -14.71
C ILE A 12 12.34 -1.10 -16.22
N ASP A 13 11.66 -2.02 -16.90
CA ASP A 13 11.37 -1.91 -18.32
C ASP A 13 10.47 -0.71 -18.64
N ARG A 14 9.55 -0.36 -17.74
CA ARG A 14 8.63 0.79 -17.90
C ARG A 14 9.27 2.14 -17.60
N LEU A 15 10.08 2.21 -16.55
CA LEU A 15 10.53 3.47 -15.96
C LEU A 15 12.05 3.68 -15.99
N TYR A 16 12.78 2.75 -16.62
CA TYR A 16 14.23 2.60 -16.55
C TYR A 16 14.73 2.30 -15.14
N ASP A 17 16.05 2.15 -15.00
CA ASP A 17 16.68 1.80 -13.73
C ASP A 17 16.55 2.93 -12.69
N ARG A 18 15.94 2.60 -11.55
CA ARG A 18 15.88 3.44 -10.34
C ARG A 18 16.47 2.69 -9.16
N LEU A 19 17.76 2.89 -8.94
CA LEU A 19 18.49 2.21 -7.88
C LEU A 19 18.28 2.88 -6.51
N LYS A 20 17.86 2.07 -5.52
CA LYS A 20 17.76 2.47 -4.12
C LYS A 20 18.60 1.53 -3.26
N ASN A 21 19.63 2.07 -2.62
CA ASN A 21 20.43 1.32 -1.65
C ASN A 21 19.86 1.49 -0.25
N ILE A 22 19.67 0.38 0.47
CA ILE A 22 19.09 0.35 1.81
C ILE A 22 20.10 -0.34 2.74
N GLY A 23 20.67 0.43 3.67
CA GLY A 23 21.56 -0.10 4.70
C GLY A 23 20.78 -0.57 5.91
N ASP A 24 21.00 -1.83 6.33
CA ASP A 24 20.47 -2.39 7.56
C ASP A 24 21.58 -3.13 8.32
N ARG A 25 21.81 -2.72 9.58
CA ARG A 25 22.89 -3.26 10.42
C ARG A 25 22.48 -4.53 11.17
N ASN A 26 21.21 -4.89 11.15
CA ASN A 26 20.67 -6.01 11.92
C ASN A 26 20.61 -7.32 11.14
N LEU A 27 20.96 -7.30 9.85
CA LEU A 27 20.90 -8.47 8.96
C LEU A 27 22.25 -9.19 8.97
N ASN A 28 22.21 -10.49 9.26
CA ASN A 28 23.41 -11.30 9.43
C ASN A 28 23.57 -12.34 8.31
N THR A 29 22.56 -12.51 7.46
CA THR A 29 22.55 -13.50 6.39
C THR A 29 22.11 -12.91 5.05
N VAL A 30 22.54 -13.54 3.96
CA VAL A 30 22.08 -13.23 2.59
C VAL A 30 20.57 -13.41 2.46
N ALA A 31 20.00 -14.41 3.13
CA ALA A 31 18.56 -14.69 3.11
C ALA A 31 17.74 -13.56 3.75
N GLU A 32 18.15 -13.06 4.92
CA GLU A 32 17.50 -11.91 5.58
C GLU A 32 17.59 -10.65 4.72
N ALA A 33 18.74 -10.40 4.07
CA ALA A 33 18.92 -9.29 3.14
C ALA A 33 17.99 -9.39 1.92
N GLY A 34 17.86 -10.58 1.33
CA GLY A 34 16.93 -10.84 0.24
C GLY A 34 15.46 -10.66 0.65
N GLN A 35 15.06 -11.18 1.82
CA GLN A 35 13.70 -10.98 2.36
C GLN A 35 13.40 -9.50 2.61
N ARG A 36 14.38 -8.74 3.10
CA ARG A 36 14.25 -7.30 3.29
C ARG A 36 14.07 -6.57 1.96
N GLY A 37 14.84 -6.91 0.95
CA GLY A 37 14.69 -6.36 -0.41
C GLY A 37 13.31 -6.64 -0.99
N ALA A 38 12.84 -7.89 -0.92
CA ALA A 38 11.51 -8.28 -1.36
C ALA A 38 10.40 -7.53 -0.61
N ALA A 39 10.54 -7.34 0.71
CA ALA A 39 9.58 -6.56 1.51
C ALA A 39 9.51 -5.10 1.06
N HIS A 40 10.64 -4.50 0.66
CA HIS A 40 10.68 -3.14 0.15
C HIS A 40 10.02 -3.01 -1.23
N LEU A 41 10.28 -3.95 -2.14
CA LEU A 41 9.60 -3.99 -3.44
C LEU A 41 8.08 -4.13 -3.24
N ARG A 42 7.68 -5.05 -2.37
CA ARG A 42 6.27 -5.27 -2.06
C ARG A 42 5.59 -4.04 -1.45
N GLN A 43 6.26 -3.33 -0.55
CA GLN A 43 5.75 -2.08 -0.01
C GLN A 43 5.58 -1.03 -1.11
N ALA A 44 6.55 -0.91 -2.02
CA ALA A 44 6.47 0.02 -3.13
C ALA A 44 5.32 -0.31 -4.09
N GLU A 45 5.06 -1.58 -4.38
CA GLU A 45 3.90 -2.01 -5.17
C GLU A 45 2.57 -1.63 -4.52
N ILE A 46 2.44 -1.83 -3.21
CA ILE A 46 1.23 -1.46 -2.46
C ILE A 46 1.00 0.05 -2.53
N GLU A 47 2.07 0.85 -2.41
CA GLU A 47 2.03 2.32 -2.44
C GLU A 47 1.89 2.90 -3.86
N ALA A 48 2.25 2.16 -4.91
CA ALA A 48 2.21 2.61 -6.30
C ALA A 48 0.79 2.98 -6.75
N GLU A 49 -0.23 2.30 -6.21
CA GLU A 49 -1.64 2.64 -6.42
C GLU A 49 -2.22 3.28 -5.17
N ALA A 50 -2.17 4.60 -5.11
CA ALA A 50 -2.82 5.36 -4.04
C ALA A 50 -4.29 5.64 -4.38
N GLY A 51 -5.17 5.49 -3.40
CA GLY A 51 -6.57 5.87 -3.50
C GLY A 51 -7.13 6.33 -2.16
N THR A 52 -8.28 6.99 -2.19
CA THR A 52 -9.00 7.34 -0.97
C THR A 52 -10.49 7.26 -1.20
N ILE A 53 -11.20 6.64 -0.26
CA ILE A 53 -12.67 6.57 -0.25
C ILE A 53 -13.22 7.09 1.07
N ILE A 54 -14.45 7.58 1.03
CA ILE A 54 -15.21 7.99 2.21
C ILE A 54 -16.30 6.96 2.42
N VAL A 55 -16.36 6.39 3.63
CA VAL A 55 -17.35 5.40 4.01
C VAL A 55 -18.04 5.81 5.32
N PRO A 56 -19.27 5.33 5.57
CA PRO A 56 -19.86 5.44 6.90
C PRO A 56 -18.96 4.80 7.95
N VAL A 57 -19.00 5.34 9.17
CA VAL A 57 -18.22 4.78 10.28
C VAL A 57 -18.66 3.34 10.52
N ASN A 58 -17.71 2.41 10.46
CA ASN A 58 -17.93 1.03 10.84
C ASN A 58 -16.87 0.59 11.86
N CYS A 59 -17.23 -0.40 12.68
CA CYS A 59 -16.37 -0.92 13.75
C CYS A 59 -15.53 -2.13 13.33
N SER A 60 -15.81 -2.72 12.17
CA SER A 60 -15.18 -3.94 11.69
C SER A 60 -13.96 -3.70 10.80
N GLN A 61 -13.86 -2.53 10.17
CA GLN A 61 -12.75 -2.20 9.27
C GLN A 61 -11.45 -2.04 10.05
N GLN A 62 -10.44 -2.79 9.64
CA GLN A 62 -9.10 -2.78 10.19
C GLN A 62 -8.06 -2.38 9.14
N LEU A 63 -6.88 -2.00 9.64
CA LEU A 63 -5.72 -1.74 8.79
C LEU A 63 -5.28 -3.04 8.11
N TYR A 64 -4.94 -2.94 6.82
CA TYR A 64 -4.55 -4.03 5.93
C TYR A 64 -5.66 -5.00 5.52
N ASP A 65 -6.91 -4.74 5.86
CA ASP A 65 -8.04 -5.44 5.26
C ASP A 65 -8.06 -5.25 3.74
N VAL A 66 -8.50 -6.28 3.03
CA VAL A 66 -8.79 -6.21 1.60
C VAL A 66 -10.28 -5.92 1.43
N VAL A 67 -10.58 -4.88 0.65
CA VAL A 67 -11.95 -4.45 0.34
C VAL A 67 -12.16 -4.45 -1.17
N ALA A 68 -13.28 -4.99 -1.62
CA ALA A 68 -13.71 -4.88 -3.00
C ALA A 68 -14.33 -3.50 -3.23
N VAL A 69 -13.81 -2.74 -4.19
CA VAL A 69 -14.30 -1.41 -4.54
C VAL A 69 -15.03 -1.46 -5.87
N THR A 70 -16.31 -1.10 -5.84
CA THR A 70 -17.17 -1.01 -7.03
C THR A 70 -17.65 0.41 -7.21
N ASP A 71 -17.22 1.04 -8.30
CA ASP A 71 -17.68 2.36 -8.76
C ASP A 71 -17.59 2.42 -10.29
N ALA A 72 -18.72 2.18 -10.95
CA ALA A 72 -18.82 2.21 -12.41
C ALA A 72 -18.41 3.57 -13.02
N ARG A 73 -18.52 4.69 -12.27
CA ARG A 73 -18.14 6.01 -12.78
C ARG A 73 -16.63 6.21 -12.75
N ALA A 74 -15.95 5.57 -11.80
CA ALA A 74 -14.50 5.55 -11.71
C ALA A 74 -13.86 4.41 -12.53
N GLY A 75 -14.67 3.62 -13.25
CA GLY A 75 -14.21 2.45 -13.99
C GLY A 75 -13.73 1.30 -13.08
N MET A 76 -14.18 1.28 -11.82
CA MET A 76 -13.86 0.23 -10.86
C MET A 76 -15.02 -0.77 -10.80
N ASP A 77 -14.74 -2.02 -11.13
CA ASP A 77 -15.71 -3.12 -11.07
C ASP A 77 -15.12 -4.23 -10.19
N GLU A 78 -15.56 -4.29 -8.93
CA GLU A 78 -15.06 -5.22 -7.90
C GLU A 78 -13.53 -5.29 -7.80
N VAL A 79 -12.87 -4.12 -7.80
CA VAL A 79 -11.40 -4.07 -7.72
C VAL A 79 -10.96 -4.20 -6.27
N ASP A 80 -10.20 -5.23 -5.96
CA ASP A 80 -9.62 -5.42 -4.62
C ASP A 80 -8.58 -4.35 -4.30
N LYS A 81 -8.74 -3.73 -3.13
CA LYS A 81 -7.84 -2.70 -2.60
C LYS A 81 -7.51 -2.99 -1.14
N ARG A 82 -6.29 -2.68 -0.74
CA ARG A 82 -5.83 -2.84 0.65
C ARG A 82 -6.04 -1.55 1.44
N VAL A 83 -6.59 -1.65 2.64
CA VAL A 83 -6.73 -0.49 3.54
C VAL A 83 -5.38 -0.14 4.17
N MET A 84 -4.85 1.03 3.83
CA MET A 84 -3.54 1.51 4.26
C MET A 84 -3.61 2.62 5.32
N HIS A 85 -4.74 3.31 5.42
CA HIS A 85 -5.00 4.25 6.52
C HIS A 85 -6.49 4.32 6.84
N ILE A 86 -6.82 4.61 8.10
CA ILE A 86 -8.20 4.86 8.54
C ILE A 86 -8.20 6.16 9.33
N THR A 87 -9.01 7.13 8.91
CA THR A 87 -9.19 8.39 9.65
C THR A 87 -10.66 8.58 9.96
N LEU A 88 -11.02 8.66 11.24
CA LEU A 88 -12.36 9.09 11.67
C LEU A 88 -12.42 10.62 11.59
N VAL A 89 -13.40 11.14 10.85
CA VAL A 89 -13.60 12.57 10.67
C VAL A 89 -14.97 12.96 11.20
N HIS A 90 -15.00 14.00 12.03
CA HIS A 90 -16.23 14.63 12.51
C HIS A 90 -16.47 15.94 11.74
N ASN A 91 -17.64 16.09 11.12
CA ASN A 91 -18.08 17.32 10.50
C ASN A 91 -19.07 18.06 11.42
N PRO A 92 -18.63 19.05 12.21
CA PRO A 92 -19.47 19.71 13.21
C PRO A 92 -20.59 20.55 12.59
N LYS A 93 -20.43 21.04 11.34
CA LYS A 93 -21.47 21.83 10.67
C LYS A 93 -22.69 20.98 10.30
N ARG A 94 -22.49 19.68 10.09
CA ARG A 94 -23.53 18.72 9.73
C ARG A 94 -23.88 17.75 10.86
N GLY A 95 -23.09 17.72 11.94
CA GLY A 95 -23.24 16.75 13.03
C GLY A 95 -22.98 15.31 12.59
N GLU A 96 -22.12 15.11 11.58
CA GLU A 96 -21.90 13.81 10.94
C GLU A 96 -20.49 13.26 11.21
N TYR A 97 -20.38 11.94 11.25
CA TYR A 97 -19.10 11.24 11.29
C TYR A 97 -18.94 10.36 10.06
N PHE A 98 -17.73 10.29 9.53
CA PHE A 98 -17.37 9.38 8.45
C PHE A 98 -15.94 8.88 8.62
N GLN A 99 -15.63 7.76 7.98
CA GLN A 99 -14.28 7.24 7.89
C GLN A 99 -13.72 7.55 6.51
N ARG A 100 -12.49 8.06 6.48
CA ARG A 100 -11.69 8.20 5.27
C ARG A 100 -10.68 7.07 5.23
N LEU A 101 -10.84 6.17 4.25
CA LEU A 101 -9.97 5.02 4.05
C LEU A 101 -8.96 5.33 2.96
N GLY A 102 -7.70 5.02 3.23
CA GLY A 102 -6.63 5.05 2.25
C GLY A 102 -6.48 3.69 1.64
N LEU A 103 -6.33 3.65 0.33
CA LEU A 103 -6.27 2.43 -0.43
C LEU A 103 -4.90 2.27 -1.07
N GLY A 104 -4.40 1.03 -1.02
CA GLY A 104 -3.21 0.56 -1.70
C GLY A 104 -3.55 -0.63 -2.62
N ARG A 105 -2.56 -1.06 -3.40
CA ARG A 105 -2.65 -2.27 -4.22
C ARG A 105 -2.67 -3.54 -3.36
N VAL A 106 -3.33 -4.59 -3.85
CA VAL A 106 -3.36 -5.94 -3.22
C VAL A 106 -2.32 -6.86 -3.83
#